data_AF-A0A4Q3JPG3-F1
#
_entry.id   AF-A0A4Q3JPG3-F1
#
_cell.length_a   1.000
_cell.length_b   1.000
_cell.length_c   1.000
_cell.angle_alpha   90.00
_cell.angle_beta   90.00
_cell.angle_gamma   90.00
#
_symmetry.space_group_name_H-M   'P 1'
#
loop_
_entity.id
_entity.type
_entity.pdbx_description
1 polymer ?
#
loop_
_entity_poly.entity_id
_entity_poly.type
_entity_poly.pdbx_seq_one_letter_code
_entity_poly.pdbx_strand_id
1 'polypeptide(L)'
;MRDQHICPRCDHDEILFLPELSDQADFPLTLHAVVRSHPFRSPSRWGRLTAYICRRCGYTELYTVEPERIPLDAVPGAQLLRGTREPYRR
;
A
#
# COMPACT_ATOMS: atom_id res chain seq x y z
N MET A 1 2.10 -13.92 2.47
CA MET A 1 3.57 -13.87 2.64
C MET A 1 3.98 -13.12 3.91
N ARG A 2 3.34 -12.00 4.28
CA ARG A 2 3.73 -11.19 5.44
C ARG A 2 3.96 -11.94 6.76
N ASP A 3 3.05 -12.85 7.12
CA ASP A 3 3.07 -13.46 8.45
C ASP A 3 3.79 -14.82 8.48
N GLN A 4 3.78 -15.56 7.36
CA GLN A 4 4.32 -16.93 7.26
C GLN A 4 5.58 -17.04 6.39
N HIS A 5 5.93 -16.00 5.64
CA HIS A 5 6.98 -16.03 4.62
C HIS A 5 6.83 -17.13 3.55
N ILE A 6 5.61 -17.61 3.33
CA ILE A 6 5.27 -18.54 2.24
C ILE A 6 4.42 -17.82 1.19
N CYS A 7 4.72 -18.07 -0.08
CA CYS A 7 3.98 -17.56 -1.23
C CYS A 7 2.65 -18.33 -1.39
N PRO A 8 1.48 -17.67 -1.28
CA PRO A 8 0.18 -18.35 -1.37
C PRO A 8 -0.17 -18.82 -2.79
N ARG A 9 0.66 -18.51 -3.79
CA ARG A 9 0.45 -18.88 -5.19
C ARG A 9 1.23 -20.13 -5.61
N CYS A 10 2.42 -20.36 -5.05
CA CYS A 10 3.30 -21.46 -5.48
C CYS A 10 4.06 -22.16 -4.35
N ASP A 11 3.69 -21.89 -3.10
CA ASP A 11 4.24 -22.47 -1.87
C ASP A 11 5.75 -22.28 -1.67
N HIS A 12 6.37 -21.35 -2.41
CA HIS A 12 7.78 -20.99 -2.24
C HIS A 12 8.02 -20.18 -0.97
N ASP A 13 9.19 -20.33 -0.37
CA ASP A 13 9.56 -19.79 0.95
C ASP A 13 10.64 -18.69 0.92
N GLU A 14 11.25 -18.38 -0.23
CA GLU A 14 12.07 -17.17 -0.33
C GLU A 14 11.24 -15.95 -0.76
N ILE A 15 11.02 -15.05 0.19
CA ILE A 15 10.26 -13.82 0.03
C ILE A 15 11.17 -12.61 0.25
N LEU A 16 11.22 -11.72 -0.75
CA LEU A 16 11.84 -10.41 -0.61
C LEU A 16 10.87 -9.46 0.07
N PHE A 17 11.27 -8.92 1.23
CA PHE A 17 10.56 -7.82 1.88
C PHE A 17 11.18 -6.48 1.46
N LEU A 18 10.33 -5.57 0.97
CA LEU A 18 10.68 -4.18 0.72
C LEU A 18 9.91 -3.30 1.72
N PRO A 19 10.60 -2.69 2.72
CA PRO A 19 9.95 -1.83 3.70
C PRO A 19 9.44 -0.52 3.11
N GLU A 20 9.90 -0.18 1.91
CA GLU A 20 9.54 1.03 1.20
C GLU A 20 9.64 0.77 -0.30
N LEU A 21 8.53 1.00 -1.02
CA LEU A 21 8.51 1.09 -2.48
C LEU A 21 8.77 2.55 -2.87
N SER A 22 9.50 2.78 -3.96
CA SER A 22 9.80 4.12 -4.51
C SER A 22 9.52 4.13 -6.01
N ASP A 23 8.81 5.14 -6.50
CA ASP A 23 8.50 5.34 -7.94
C ASP A 23 9.52 6.26 -8.63
N GLN A 24 10.29 7.02 -7.84
CA GLN A 24 11.48 7.73 -8.31
C GLN A 24 12.65 7.46 -7.36
N ALA A 25 13.88 7.53 -7.88
CA ALA A 25 15.11 7.11 -7.19
C ALA A 25 15.27 7.66 -5.75
N ASP A 26 14.65 8.81 -5.44
CA ASP A 26 14.80 9.50 -4.15
C ASP A 26 13.50 9.60 -3.33
N PHE A 27 12.37 9.04 -3.77
CA PHE A 27 11.07 9.22 -3.08
C PHE A 27 10.23 7.95 -2.96
N PRO A 28 9.74 7.61 -1.76
CA PRO A 28 8.80 6.52 -1.59
C PRO A 28 7.52 6.74 -2.39
N LEU A 29 7.06 5.67 -3.04
CA LEU A 29 5.71 5.47 -3.52
C LEU A 29 4.77 5.54 -2.32
N THR A 30 4.10 6.67 -2.23
CA THR A 30 3.14 7.01 -1.19
C THR A 30 1.86 7.43 -1.86
N LEU A 31 0.75 7.37 -1.12
CA LEU A 31 -0.49 7.96 -1.58
C LEU A 31 -0.34 9.49 -1.51
N HIS A 32 -0.08 10.11 -2.65
CA HIS A 32 0.05 11.56 -2.78
C HIS A 32 -1.34 12.18 -2.77
N ALA A 33 -1.74 12.74 -1.64
CA ALA A 33 -2.91 13.60 -1.59
C ALA A 33 -2.47 15.05 -1.82
N VAL A 34 -2.75 15.60 -2.99
CA VAL A 34 -2.57 17.03 -3.24
C VAL A 34 -3.73 17.75 -2.55
N VAL A 35 -3.53 18.11 -1.29
CA VAL A 35 -4.49 18.98 -0.59
C VAL A 35 -4.46 20.33 -1.31
N ARG A 36 -5.57 20.71 -1.97
CA ARG A 36 -5.70 22.00 -2.68
C ARG A 36 -5.61 23.24 -1.77
N SER A 37 -5.36 23.07 -0.47
CA SER A 37 -5.25 24.17 0.48
C SER A 37 -3.79 24.62 0.60
N HIS A 38 -3.45 25.61 -0.21
CA HIS A 38 -2.34 26.58 -0.09
C HIS A 38 -1.14 26.37 -1.03
N PRO A 39 -0.82 27.37 -1.88
CA PRO A 39 0.28 27.31 -2.85
C PRO A 39 1.69 27.26 -2.24
N PHE A 40 1.82 27.24 -0.90
CA PHE A 40 3.09 27.30 -0.17
C PHE A 40 3.35 26.10 0.76
N ARG A 41 2.48 25.08 0.80
CA ARG A 41 2.71 23.88 1.61
C ARG A 41 3.25 22.75 0.76
N SER A 42 4.33 22.12 1.24
CA SER A 42 4.81 20.86 0.67
C SER A 42 3.70 19.80 0.74
N PRO A 43 3.54 18.97 -0.31
CA PRO A 43 2.58 17.87 -0.28
C PRO A 43 2.89 16.97 0.90
N SER A 44 1.87 16.72 1.72
CA SER A 44 1.95 15.74 2.79
C SER A 44 1.89 14.34 2.18
N ARG A 45 2.66 13.41 2.76
CA ARG A 45 2.74 12.02 2.28
C ARG A 45 2.05 11.13 3.28
N TRP A 46 1.09 10.33 2.82
CA TRP A 46 0.39 9.35 3.64
C TRP A 46 0.41 7.99 2.95
N GLY A 47 0.13 6.94 3.72
CA GLY A 47 -0.03 5.60 3.17
C GLY A 47 1.20 5.10 2.43
N ARG A 48 2.35 5.09 3.12
CA ARG A 48 3.58 4.51 2.57
C ARG A 48 3.37 3.03 2.27
N LEU A 49 3.78 2.60 1.08
CA LEU A 49 3.62 1.22 0.66
C LEU A 49 4.84 0.38 1.02
N THR A 50 4.55 -0.83 1.49
CA THR A 50 5.50 -1.93 1.70
C THR A 50 5.12 -3.07 0.78
N ALA A 51 6.11 -3.90 0.41
CA ALA A 51 5.87 -5.05 -0.47
C ALA A 51 6.52 -6.32 0.06
N TYR A 52 5.84 -7.44 -0.17
CA TYR A 52 6.39 -8.78 -0.04
C TYR A 52 6.33 -9.44 -1.42
N ILE A 53 7.48 -9.88 -1.95
CA ILE A 53 7.61 -10.36 -3.32
C ILE A 53 8.20 -11.78 -3.30
N CYS A 54 7.48 -12.75 -3.87
CA CYS A 54 8.01 -14.10 -4.06
C CYS A 54 9.13 -14.10 -5.12
N ARG A 55 10.32 -14.58 -4.76
CA ARG A 55 11.48 -14.63 -5.66
C ARG A 55 11.34 -15.64 -6.80
N ARG A 56 10.46 -16.65 -6.67
CA ARG A 56 10.22 -17.68 -7.70
C ARG A 56 9.19 -17.29 -8.74
N CYS A 57 8.01 -16.84 -8.31
CA CYS A 57 6.87 -16.62 -9.24
C CYS A 57 6.47 -15.15 -9.38
N GLY A 58 7.12 -14.22 -8.66
CA GLY A 58 6.85 -12.79 -8.72
C GLY A 58 5.53 -12.35 -8.08
N TYR A 59 4.77 -13.26 -7.44
CA TYR A 59 3.57 -12.88 -6.70
C TYR A 59 3.92 -11.84 -5.63
N THR A 60 3.16 -10.75 -5.61
CA THR A 60 3.44 -9.56 -4.79
C THR A 60 2.22 -9.20 -3.95
N GLU A 61 2.43 -9.07 -2.64
CA GLU A 61 1.47 -8.49 -1.71
C GLU A 61 1.91 -7.06 -1.38
N LEU A 62 0.99 -6.10 -1.48
CA LEU A 62 1.22 -4.71 -1.11
C LEU A 62 0.44 -4.35 0.14
N TYR A 63 1.09 -3.65 1.07
CA TYR A 63 0.47 -3.17 2.30
C TYR A 63 0.75 -1.70 2.52
N THR A 64 -0.21 -1.02 3.13
CA THR A 64 -0.12 0.39 3.50
C THR A 64 0.24 0.51 4.97
N VAL A 65 1.25 1.32 5.27
CA VAL A 65 1.65 1.68 6.64
C VAL A 65 0.75 2.80 7.16
N GLU A 66 0.26 2.65 8.40
CA GLU A 66 -0.63 3.60 9.09
C GLU A 66 -1.84 4.05 8.23
N PRO A 67 -2.64 3.09 7.71
CA PRO A 67 -3.76 3.41 6.80
C PRO A 67 -4.81 4.33 7.45
N GLU A 68 -4.94 4.32 8.77
CA GLU A 68 -5.82 5.19 9.55
C GLU A 68 -5.45 6.67 9.49
N ARG A 69 -4.21 7.00 9.11
CA ARG A 69 -3.73 8.38 8.97
C ARG A 69 -4.03 8.99 7.61
N ILE A 70 -4.59 8.23 6.67
CA ILE A 70 -4.92 8.71 5.32
C ILE A 70 -6.17 9.60 5.40
N PRO A 71 -6.08 10.90 5.07
CA PRO A 71 -7.23 11.78 5.11
C PRO A 71 -8.10 11.54 3.87
N LEU A 72 -9.34 11.08 4.05
CA LEU A 72 -10.26 10.79 2.96
C LEU A 72 -10.61 12.03 2.12
N ASP A 73 -10.73 13.18 2.78
CA ASP A 73 -11.02 14.48 2.19
C ASP A 73 -9.85 15.06 1.38
N ALA A 74 -8.63 14.62 1.66
CA ALA A 74 -7.42 15.05 0.98
C ALA A 74 -7.17 14.32 -0.35
N VAL A 75 -7.82 13.17 -0.58
CA VAL A 75 -7.60 12.30 -1.74
C VAL A 75 -8.76 12.44 -2.72
N PRO A 76 -8.59 13.11 -3.87
CA PRO A 76 -9.66 13.31 -4.84
C PRO A 76 -10.27 11.97 -5.30
N GLY A 77 -11.58 11.82 -5.13
CA GLY A 77 -12.30 10.61 -5.53
C GLY A 77 -12.18 9.43 -4.57
N ALA A 78 -11.47 9.57 -3.44
CA ALA A 78 -11.46 8.52 -2.43
C ALA A 78 -12.84 8.35 -1.80
N GLN A 79 -13.23 7.10 -1.62
CA GLN A 79 -14.48 6.71 -0.95
C GLN A 79 -14.17 5.63 0.07
N LEU A 80 -14.72 5.78 1.28
CA LEU A 80 -14.68 4.72 2.26
C LEU A 80 -15.79 3.71 1.95
N LEU A 81 -15.40 2.59 1.34
CA LEU A 81 -16.30 1.46 1.12
C LEU A 81 -16.48 0.69 2.42
N ARG A 82 -17.72 0.48 2.84
CA ARG A 82 -18.05 -0.36 4.00
C ARG A 82 -18.54 -1.70 3.51
N GLY A 83 -17.88 -2.77 3.93
CA GLY A 83 -18.35 -4.12 3.67
C GLY A 83 -19.74 -4.31 4.29
N THR A 84 -20.66 -4.88 3.54
CA THR A 84 -21.84 -5.53 4.13
C THR A 84 -21.36 -6.79 4.84
N ARG A 85 -22.04 -7.20 5.92
CA ARG A 85 -21.66 -8.40 6.71
C ARG A 85 -21.81 -9.73 5.95
N GLU A 86 -21.98 -9.69 4.64
CA GLU A 86 -21.91 -10.90 3.83
C GLU A 86 -20.44 -11.24 3.57
N PRO A 87 -19.99 -12.43 3.99
CA PRO A 87 -18.62 -12.86 3.72
C PRO A 87 -18.39 -12.85 2.21
N TYR A 88 -17.24 -12.31 1.79
CA TYR A 88 -16.77 -12.47 0.43
C TYR A 88 -16.63 -13.96 0.12
N ARG A 89 -17.60 -14.55 -0.59
CA ARG A 89 -17.52 -15.92 -1.10
C ARG A 89 -16.77 -15.85 -2.43
N ARG A 90 -15.60 -16.48 -2.46
CA ARG A 90 -14.81 -16.73 -3.68
C ARG A 90 -15.54 -17.70 -4.60
#